data_AF-A0A533Y5H4-F1
#
_entry.id   AF-A0A533Y5H4-F1
#
_cell.length_a   1.000
_cell.length_b   1.000
_cell.length_c   1.000
_cell.angle_alpha   90.00
_cell.angle_beta   90.00
_cell.angle_gamma   90.00
#
_symmetry.space_group_name_H-M   'P 1'
#
loop_
_entity.id
_entity.type
_entity.pdbx_description
1 polymer ?
#
loop_
_entity_poly.entity_id
_entity_poly.type
_entity_poly.pdbx_seq_one_letter_code
_entity_poly.pdbx_strand_id
1 'polypeptide(L)' 'MLSHRLLLSSLLFALIYLLFAASLVTAKETDEEIPIAGTGGGVHADLFTGAATASIPIEVPPGRNGFQLTLTFA' A
#
# COMPACT_ATOMS: atom_id res chain seq x y z
N MET A 1 41.07 -25.89 30.94
CA MET A 1 40.39 -24.59 30.76
C MET A 1 40.21 -24.20 29.29
N LEU A 2 41.18 -24.47 28.39
CA LEU A 2 41.07 -24.11 26.96
C LEU A 2 39.97 -24.89 26.20
N SER A 3 39.80 -26.19 26.47
CA SER A 3 38.80 -27.04 25.81
C SER A 3 37.36 -26.60 26.05
N HIS A 4 37.01 -26.21 27.28
CA HIS A 4 35.67 -25.70 27.60
C HIS A 4 35.35 -24.37 26.89
N ARG A 5 36.35 -23.50 26.71
CA ARG A 5 36.19 -22.23 26.01
C ARG A 5 35.91 -22.43 24.52
N LEU A 6 36.57 -23.43 23.91
CA LEU A 6 36.33 -23.79 22.52
C LEU A 6 34.93 -24.40 22.30
N LEU A 7 34.47 -25.25 23.22
CA LEU A 7 33.13 -25.83 23.17
C LEU A 7 32.03 -24.75 23.30
N LEU A 8 32.19 -23.83 24.26
CA LEU A 8 31.26 -22.72 24.44
C LEU A 8 31.22 -21.79 23.22
N SER A 9 32.37 -21.50 22.62
CA SER A 9 32.44 -20.67 21.40
C SER A 9 31.78 -21.35 20.21
N SER A 10 31.98 -22.66 20.03
CA SER A 10 31.34 -23.42 18.95
C SER A 10 29.82 -23.49 19.12
N LEU A 11 29.34 -23.69 20.35
CA LEU A 11 27.91 -23.71 20.66
C LEU A 11 27.26 -22.34 20.36
N LEU A 12 27.93 -21.27 20.77
CA LEU A 12 27.45 -19.90 20.57
C LEU A 12 27.39 -19.54 19.08
N PHE A 13 28.38 -19.96 18.30
CA PHE A 13 28.38 -19.77 16.84
C PHE A 13 27.22 -20.54 16.17
N ALA A 14 26.98 -21.79 16.57
CA ALA A 14 25.87 -22.58 16.06
C ALA A 14 24.50 -21.96 16.40
N LEU A 15 24.35 -21.40 17.60
CA LEU A 15 23.13 -20.72 18.03
C LEU A 15 22.87 -19.45 17.21
N ILE A 16 23.89 -18.64 16.96
CA ILE A 16 23.77 -17.43 16.12
C ILE A 16 23.38 -17.81 14.70
N TYR A 17 23.98 -18.86 14.14
CA TYR A 17 23.67 -19.33 12.80
C TYR A 17 22.20 -19.77 12.68
N LEU A 18 21.68 -20.50 13.68
CA LEU A 18 20.30 -20.93 13.73
C LEU A 18 19.32 -19.74 13.81
N LEU A 19 19.62 -18.76 14.66
CA LEU A 19 18.82 -17.53 14.82
C LEU A 19 18.81 -16.68 13.54
N PHE A 20 19.95 -16.61 12.85
CA PHE A 20 20.05 -15.92 11.57
C PHE A 20 19.21 -16.61 10.51
N ALA A 21 19.37 -17.93 10.34
CA ALA A 21 18.60 -18.73 9.38
C ALA A 21 17.07 -18.62 9.59
N ALA A 22 16.62 -18.61 10.84
CA ALA A 22 15.20 -18.42 11.18
C ALA A 22 14.67 -17.02 10.78
N SER A 23 15.54 -16.00 10.78
CA SER A 23 15.17 -14.64 10.40
C SER A 23 15.01 -14.44 8.89
N LEU A 24 15.62 -15.30 8.06
CA LEU A 24 15.44 -15.28 6.60
C LEU A 24 14.09 -15.86 6.16
N VAL A 25 13.47 -16.71 6.98
CA VAL A 25 12.13 -17.27 6.72
C VAL A 25 11.09 -16.32 7.30
N THR A 26 11.03 -15.11 6.77
CA THR A 26 9.84 -14.26 6.88
C THR A 26 9.18 -14.22 5.52
N ALA A 27 8.26 -15.14 5.29
CA ALA A 27 7.43 -15.15 4.10
C ALA A 27 6.40 -14.02 4.24
N LYS A 28 6.80 -12.80 3.88
CA LYS A 28 5.88 -11.66 3.81
C LYS A 28 5.12 -11.76 2.49
N GLU A 29 3.85 -12.15 2.60
CA GLU A 29 2.90 -12.01 1.52
C GLU A 29 2.89 -10.54 1.08
N THR A 30 3.38 -10.29 -0.13
CA THR A 30 3.29 -8.97 -0.75
C THR A 30 2.00 -9.01 -1.54
N ASP A 31 0.91 -8.58 -0.91
CA ASP A 31 -0.35 -8.34 -1.58
C ASP A 31 -0.14 -7.12 -2.49
N GLU A 32 0.14 -7.36 -3.77
CA GLU A 32 0.18 -6.32 -4.79
C GLU A 32 -1.25 -5.92 -5.14
N GLU A 33 -1.97 -5.36 -4.17
CA GLU A 33 -3.25 -4.73 -4.41
C GLU A 33 -2.98 -3.52 -5.32
N ILE A 34 -3.23 -3.68 -6.62
CA ILE A 34 -3.29 -2.56 -7.56
C ILE A 34 -4.52 -1.76 -7.13
N PRO A 35 -4.36 -0.53 -6.59
CA PRO A 35 -5.51 0.25 -6.19
C PRO A 35 -6.32 0.52 -7.46
N ILE A 36 -7.52 -0.08 -7.51
CA ILE A 36 -8.50 0.26 -8.53
C ILE A 36 -8.77 1.74 -8.33
N ALA A 37 -8.38 2.56 -9.30
CA ALA A 37 -8.67 3.99 -9.27
C ALA A 37 -10.19 4.14 -9.16
N GLY A 38 -10.67 4.44 -7.95
CA GLY A 38 -12.09 4.62 -7.70
C GLY A 38 -12.59 5.77 -8.54
N THR A 39 -13.83 5.67 -9.03
CA THR A 39 -14.56 6.80 -9.60
C THR A 39 -14.86 7.80 -8.48
N GLY A 40 -13.84 8.56 -8.08
CA GLY A 40 -13.88 9.45 -6.93
C GLY A 40 -14.80 10.64 -7.21
N GLY A 41 -16.02 10.56 -6.70
CA GLY A 41 -16.96 11.68 -6.69
C GLY A 41 -16.71 12.62 -5.50
N GLY A 42 -16.99 13.91 -5.68
CA GLY A 42 -16.94 14.90 -4.60
C GLY A 42 -18.31 15.05 -3.94
N VAL A 43 -18.35 15.07 -2.61
CA VAL A 43 -19.56 15.46 -1.86
C VAL A 43 -19.34 16.85 -1.29
N HIS A 44 -20.25 17.76 -1.61
CA HIS A 44 -20.25 19.13 -1.08
C HIS A 44 -21.50 19.35 -0.24
N ALA A 45 -21.32 19.78 1.01
CA ALA A 45 -22.41 20.17 1.88
C ALA A 45 -22.49 21.70 1.92
N ASP A 46 -23.65 22.24 1.57
CA ASP A 46 -23.94 23.66 1.71
C ASP A 46 -24.58 23.92 3.08
N LEU A 47 -23.85 24.64 3.93
CA LEU A 47 -24.27 24.94 5.30
C LEU A 47 -25.40 25.96 5.39
N PHE A 48 -25.63 26.76 4.34
CA PHE A 48 -26.67 27.79 4.32
C PHE A 48 -28.02 27.26 3.83
N THR A 49 -28.01 26.32 2.89
CA THR A 49 -29.24 25.66 2.40
C THR A 49 -29.53 24.34 3.09
N GLY A 50 -28.54 23.74 3.76
CA GLY A 50 -28.63 22.41 4.35
C GLY A 50 -28.62 21.27 3.32
N ALA A 51 -28.35 21.58 2.05
CA ALA A 51 -28.31 20.58 0.98
C ALA A 51 -26.93 19.91 0.88
N ALA A 52 -26.92 18.63 0.52
CA ALA A 52 -25.72 17.91 0.12
C ALA A 52 -25.80 17.63 -1.39
N THR A 53 -24.77 18.02 -2.12
CA THR A 53 -24.61 17.74 -3.56
C THR A 53 -23.53 16.69 -3.73
N ALA A 54 -23.86 15.60 -4.40
CA ALA A 54 -22.90 14.56 -4.76
C ALA A 54 -22.56 14.71 -6.23
N SER A 55 -21.27 14.69 -6.54
CA SER A 55 -20.78 15.00 -7.88
C SER A 55 -19.91 13.86 -8.41
N ILE A 56 -20.28 13.27 -9.55
CA ILE A 56 -19.53 12.15 -10.15
C ILE A 56 -18.93 12.61 -11.48
N PRO A 57 -17.59 12.68 -11.60
CA PRO A 57 -16.94 13.12 -12.83
C PRO A 57 -17.17 12.11 -13.95
N ILE A 58 -17.39 12.61 -15.16
CA ILE A 58 -17.53 11.79 -16.36
C ILE A 58 -16.20 11.80 -17.12
N GLU A 59 -15.57 10.64 -17.24
CA GLU A 59 -14.40 10.49 -18.10
C GLU A 59 -14.80 10.51 -19.57
N VAL A 60 -14.50 11.65 -20.21
CA VAL A 60 -14.69 11.82 -21.66
C VAL A 60 -13.31 11.84 -22.31
N PRO A 61 -13.01 10.96 -23.28
CA PRO A 61 -11.73 11.00 -23.97
C PRO A 61 -11.56 12.31 -24.78
N PRO A 62 -10.33 12.81 -24.96
CA PRO A 62 -10.08 14.02 -25.76
C PRO A 62 -10.55 13.87 -27.20
N GLY A 63 -11.17 14.93 -27.73
CA GLY A 63 -11.63 14.98 -29.11
C GLY A 63 -10.50 15.17 -30.14
N ARG A 64 -10.86 15.32 -31.42
CA ARG A 64 -9.94 15.41 -32.57
C ARG A 64 -8.82 16.46 -32.48
N ASN A 65 -8.95 17.48 -31.62
CA ASN A 65 -7.94 18.54 -31.41
C ASN A 65 -7.42 18.59 -29.96
N GLY A 66 -7.57 17.50 -29.19
CA GLY A 66 -7.18 17.48 -27.77
C GLY A 66 -8.10 18.27 -26.84
N PHE A 67 -9.19 18.85 -27.36
CA PHE A 67 -10.21 19.48 -26.54
C PHE A 67 -11.01 18.42 -25.78
N GLN A 68 -11.12 18.59 -24.47
CA GLN A 68 -11.85 17.71 -23.57
C GLN A 68 -12.78 18.54 -22.70
N LEU A 69 -14.03 18.11 -22.58
CA LEU A 69 -14.99 18.74 -21.68
C LEU A 69 -14.86 18.16 -20.28
N THR A 70 -14.95 19.03 -19.28
CA THR A 70 -15.12 18.63 -17.88
C THR A 70 -16.62 18.56 -17.59
N LEU A 71 -17.15 17.36 -17.41
CA LEU A 71 -18.56 17.10 -17.15
C LEU A 71 -18.73 16.28 -15.86
N THR A 72 -19.81 16.55 -15.13
CA THR A 72 -20.09 15.93 -13.84
C THR A 72 -21.60 15.76 -13.67
N PHE A 73 -22.04 14.61 -13.15
CA PHE A 73 -23.43 14.43 -12.67
C PHE A 73 -23.55 15.05 -11.27
N ALA A 74 -24.62 15.80 -11.00
CA ALA A 74 -24.89 16.47 -9.72
C ALA A 74 -26.20 15.98 -9.10
#